data_AF-X1SFV7-F1
#
_entry.id   AF-X1SFV7-F1
#
_cell.length_a   1.000
_cell.length_b   1.000
_cell.length_c   1.000
_cell.angle_alpha   90.00
_cell.angle_beta   90.00
_cell.angle_gamma   90.00
#
_symmetry.space_group_name_H-M   'P 1'
#
loop_
_entity.id
_entity.type
_entity.pdbx_description
1 polymer ?
#
loop_
_entity_poly.entity_id
_entity_poly.type
_entity_poly.pdbx_seq_one_letter_code
_entity_poly.pdbx_strand_id
1 'polypeptide(L)'
;DIDRESWWWADLELITEYSTETSSNVRVAVDGDDNLHVCWRDTMDYLGSGIDNDIFYRKFNTNTNSWEAVEVVSTESYEHGDYPAITVDILGNIHIVWIDTTPLDDPATDNDIFYRIYLHLYLNRVNHRTLS
;
A
#
# COMPACT_ATOMS: atom_id res chain seq x y z
N ASP A 1 24.34 32.09 -1.90
CA ASP A 1 24.69 30.79 -1.29
C ASP A 1 23.54 30.31 -0.43
N ILE A 2 22.85 29.26 -0.87
CA ILE A 2 21.91 28.52 -0.02
C ILE A 2 22.76 27.57 0.82
N ASP A 3 22.69 27.77 2.12
CA ASP A 3 23.41 26.99 3.11
C ASP A 3 22.97 25.53 3.05
N ARG A 4 23.92 24.61 2.84
CA ARG A 4 23.68 23.16 2.76
C ARG A 4 23.79 22.47 4.14
N GLU A 5 23.85 23.24 5.23
CA GLU A 5 24.30 22.78 6.55
C GLU A 5 23.22 22.20 7.49
N SER A 6 22.01 21.84 7.05
CA SER A 6 21.09 21.13 7.97
C SER A 6 20.24 20.04 7.34
N TRP A 7 20.86 19.26 6.46
CA TRP A 7 20.31 17.99 6.01
C TRP A 7 20.78 16.90 6.98
N TRP A 8 19.86 16.35 7.76
CA TRP A 8 20.12 15.23 8.67
C TRP A 8 19.05 14.17 8.46
N TRP A 9 19.44 12.90 8.61
CA TRP A 9 18.49 11.81 8.62
C TRP A 9 17.71 11.86 9.92
N ALA A 10 16.40 11.71 9.83
CA ALA A 10 15.56 11.43 11.00
C ALA A 10 15.92 10.06 11.61
N ASP A 11 15.34 9.76 12.77
CA ASP A 11 15.48 8.46 13.42
C ASP A 11 15.01 7.32 12.50
N LEU A 12 15.67 6.18 12.61
CA LEU A 12 15.32 4.97 11.85
C LEU A 12 14.05 4.34 12.43
N GLU A 13 13.07 4.05 11.57
CA GLU A 13 11.84 3.33 11.92
C GLU A 13 11.72 2.02 11.11
N LEU A 14 11.31 0.93 11.78
CA LEU A 14 11.00 -0.34 11.13
C LEU A 14 9.52 -0.36 10.72
N ILE A 15 9.25 -0.40 9.41
CA ILE A 15 7.88 -0.33 8.87
C ILE A 15 7.16 -1.68 8.90
N THR A 16 7.91 -2.79 8.82
CA THR A 16 7.40 -4.17 8.82
C THR A 16 7.45 -4.80 10.21
N GLU A 17 7.11 -4.03 11.25
CA GLU A 17 7.35 -4.35 12.67
C GLU A 17 6.72 -5.67 13.17
N TYR A 18 5.78 -6.23 12.43
CA TYR A 18 5.08 -7.45 12.78
C TYR A 18 5.55 -8.67 11.97
N SER A 19 6.52 -8.51 11.05
CA SER A 19 6.93 -9.55 10.10
C SER A 19 8.16 -10.24 10.66
N THR A 20 8.13 -11.56 10.68
CA THR A 20 9.32 -12.37 10.95
C THR A 20 9.91 -12.95 9.67
N GLU A 21 9.32 -12.62 8.52
CA GLU A 21 9.65 -13.19 7.22
C GLU A 21 10.30 -12.14 6.28
N THR A 22 10.41 -12.47 5.00
CA THR A 22 11.15 -11.64 4.03
C THR A 22 10.25 -10.59 3.40
N SER A 23 10.44 -9.32 3.79
CA SER A 23 9.88 -8.17 3.08
C SER A 23 10.81 -7.73 1.92
N SER A 24 10.25 -7.47 0.75
CA SER A 24 11.00 -7.04 -0.43
C SER A 24 10.18 -6.16 -1.39
N ASN A 25 10.79 -5.71 -2.48
CA ASN A 25 10.13 -5.01 -3.59
C ASN A 25 9.34 -3.75 -3.19
N VAL A 26 9.84 -3.02 -2.20
CA VAL A 26 9.26 -1.77 -1.69
C VAL A 26 9.08 -0.71 -2.79
N ARG A 27 7.98 0.05 -2.69
CA ARG A 27 7.68 1.24 -3.49
C ARG A 27 7.09 2.33 -2.60
N VAL A 28 7.22 3.58 -3.03
CA VAL A 28 6.71 4.74 -2.31
C VAL A 28 6.09 5.76 -3.27
N ALA A 29 5.05 6.43 -2.81
CA ALA A 29 4.49 7.64 -3.40
C ALA A 29 4.17 8.66 -2.29
N VAL A 30 3.96 9.91 -2.69
CA VAL A 30 3.58 11.01 -1.78
C VAL A 30 2.32 11.65 -2.32
N ASP A 31 1.33 11.90 -1.44
CA ASP A 31 0.09 12.59 -1.81
C ASP A 31 0.22 14.13 -1.74
N GLY A 32 -0.86 14.84 -2.08
CA GLY A 32 -0.88 16.31 -2.04
C GLY A 32 -0.86 16.91 -0.62
N ASP A 33 -1.02 16.09 0.42
CA ASP A 33 -0.96 16.47 1.84
C ASP A 33 0.38 16.02 2.48
N ASP A 34 1.38 15.71 1.65
CA ASP A 34 2.71 15.21 2.02
C ASP A 34 2.72 13.86 2.74
N ASN A 35 1.61 13.11 2.77
CA ASN A 35 1.60 11.77 3.36
C ASN A 35 2.40 10.79 2.49
N LEU A 36 3.14 9.89 3.13
CA LEU A 36 3.85 8.82 2.44
C LEU A 36 2.95 7.60 2.29
N HIS A 37 2.94 7.03 1.09
CA HIS A 37 2.23 5.81 0.76
C HIS A 37 3.25 4.76 0.36
N VAL A 38 3.35 3.68 1.13
CA VAL A 38 4.33 2.62 0.90
C VAL A 38 3.59 1.32 0.59
N CYS A 39 4.04 0.61 -0.44
CA CYS A 39 3.66 -0.77 -0.66
C CYS A 39 4.88 -1.66 -0.83
N TRP A 40 4.76 -2.93 -0.46
CA TRP A 40 5.84 -3.91 -0.52
C TRP A 40 5.27 -5.32 -0.70
N ARG A 41 6.15 -6.26 -1.02
CA ARG A 41 5.87 -7.69 -0.99
C ARG A 41 6.34 -8.26 0.35
N ASP A 42 5.56 -9.13 0.98
CA ASP A 42 5.97 -9.93 2.15
C ASP A 42 5.47 -11.39 2.02
N THR A 43 6.06 -12.31 2.77
CA THR A 43 5.65 -13.74 2.86
C THR A 43 5.05 -14.11 4.21
N MET A 44 4.95 -13.16 5.13
CA MET A 44 4.35 -13.38 6.45
C MET A 44 2.83 -13.46 6.34
N ASP A 45 2.24 -14.46 7.00
CA ASP A 45 0.79 -14.57 7.18
C ASP A 45 0.28 -13.45 8.09
N TYR A 46 -0.16 -12.39 7.42
CA TYR A 46 -0.69 -11.20 8.04
C TYR A 46 -2.18 -11.13 7.84
N LEU A 47 -2.92 -10.99 8.94
CA LEU A 47 -4.37 -10.86 8.90
C LEU A 47 -5.06 -12.05 8.20
N GLY A 48 -4.40 -13.22 8.10
CA GLY A 48 -4.91 -14.41 7.42
C GLY A 48 -4.66 -14.42 5.91
N SER A 49 -3.65 -13.70 5.42
CA SER A 49 -3.30 -13.64 4.00
C SER A 49 -2.66 -14.94 3.50
N GLY A 50 -2.05 -15.74 4.39
CA GLY A 50 -1.37 -16.98 4.01
C GLY A 50 0.15 -16.84 4.00
N ILE A 51 0.85 -17.85 3.47
CA ILE A 51 2.33 -17.91 3.46
C ILE A 51 2.92 -17.69 2.07
N ASP A 52 2.07 -17.37 1.12
CA ASP A 52 2.39 -16.91 -0.22
C ASP A 52 2.88 -15.46 -0.20
N ASN A 53 3.14 -14.92 -1.39
CA ASN A 53 3.68 -13.56 -1.46
C ASN A 53 2.51 -12.60 -1.57
N ASP A 54 2.34 -11.76 -0.57
CA ASP A 54 1.27 -10.78 -0.55
C ASP A 54 1.79 -9.37 -0.75
N ILE A 55 0.95 -8.53 -1.35
CA ILE A 55 1.19 -7.11 -1.46
C ILE A 55 0.57 -6.41 -0.25
N PHE A 56 1.39 -5.65 0.46
CA PHE A 56 1.00 -4.88 1.63
C PHE A 56 1.07 -3.39 1.34
N TYR A 57 0.31 -2.63 2.13
CA TYR A 57 0.27 -1.18 2.07
C TYR A 57 0.29 -0.57 3.48
N ARG A 58 0.95 0.58 3.61
CA ARG A 58 0.94 1.40 4.83
C ARG A 58 1.09 2.88 4.47
N LYS A 59 0.40 3.72 5.23
CA LYS A 59 0.46 5.18 5.12
C LYS A 59 1.23 5.80 6.28
N PHE A 60 2.13 6.73 6.01
CA PHE A 60 2.62 7.68 7.01
C PHE A 60 1.76 8.93 6.97
N ASN A 61 1.06 9.22 8.06
CA ASN A 61 0.20 10.37 8.16
C ASN A 61 0.99 11.55 8.76
N THR A 62 1.24 12.58 7.96
CA THR A 62 2.05 13.74 8.37
C THR A 62 1.34 14.57 9.44
N ASN A 63 0.01 14.55 9.49
CA ASN A 63 -0.77 15.28 10.50
C ASN A 63 -0.63 14.67 11.89
N THR A 64 -0.52 13.33 11.98
CA THR A 64 -0.32 12.63 13.26
C THR A 64 1.13 12.26 13.51
N ASN A 65 2.00 12.47 12.51
CA ASN A 65 3.41 12.08 12.52
C ASN A 65 3.60 10.61 12.93
N SER A 66 2.81 9.72 12.31
CA SER A 66 2.79 8.30 12.64
C SER A 66 2.39 7.45 11.44
N TRP A 67 2.87 6.21 11.41
CA TRP A 67 2.34 5.20 10.49
C TRP A 67 0.95 4.73 10.92
N GLU A 68 0.06 4.59 9.95
CA GLU A 68 -1.25 3.95 10.12
C GLU A 68 -1.10 2.42 10.17
N ALA A 69 -2.21 1.70 10.31
CA ALA A 69 -2.18 0.24 10.31
C ALA A 69 -1.73 -0.31 8.94
N VAL A 70 -1.11 -1.49 8.95
CA VAL A 70 -0.79 -2.22 7.71
C VAL A 70 -2.08 -2.81 7.15
N GLU A 71 -2.24 -2.73 5.83
CA GLU A 71 -3.33 -3.36 5.09
C GLU A 71 -2.76 -4.40 4.12
N VAL A 72 -3.45 -5.55 4.01
CA VAL A 72 -3.23 -6.48 2.90
C VAL A 72 -3.90 -5.86 1.69
N VAL A 73 -3.11 -5.56 0.66
CA VAL A 73 -3.63 -5.22 -0.64
C VAL A 73 -4.18 -6.53 -1.19
N SER A 74 -3.39 -7.51 -1.62
CA SER A 74 -3.76 -8.74 -2.37
C SER A 74 -4.81 -9.72 -1.80
N THR A 75 -5.86 -9.31 -1.08
CA THR A 75 -6.82 -10.18 -0.37
C THR A 75 -7.54 -11.26 -1.20
N GLU A 76 -7.64 -11.10 -2.52
CA GLU A 76 -8.24 -12.06 -3.45
C GLU A 76 -7.20 -12.94 -4.16
N SER A 77 -5.92 -12.68 -3.93
CA SER A 77 -4.80 -13.48 -4.41
C SER A 77 -4.55 -14.61 -3.41
N TYR A 78 -4.34 -15.82 -3.92
CA TYR A 78 -4.04 -17.00 -3.10
C TYR A 78 -2.79 -17.74 -3.61
N GLU A 79 -2.02 -17.02 -4.44
CA GLU A 79 -0.76 -17.42 -5.03
C GLU A 79 0.20 -16.21 -4.95
N HIS A 80 1.29 -16.23 -5.70
CA HIS A 80 2.38 -15.29 -5.49
C HIS A 80 2.18 -13.93 -6.18
N GLY A 81 1.88 -12.90 -5.37
CA GLY A 81 1.97 -11.49 -5.73
C GLY A 81 3.41 -10.94 -5.67
N ASP A 82 3.85 -10.20 -6.70
CA ASP A 82 5.19 -9.61 -6.75
C ASP A 82 5.26 -8.30 -7.55
N TYR A 83 6.38 -7.59 -7.39
CA TYR A 83 6.74 -6.37 -8.12
C TYR A 83 5.66 -5.28 -8.10
N PRO A 84 5.19 -4.82 -6.93
CA PRO A 84 4.18 -3.78 -6.90
C PRO A 84 4.70 -2.48 -7.52
N ALA A 85 3.76 -1.64 -7.95
CA ALA A 85 3.96 -0.24 -8.27
C ALA A 85 2.81 0.58 -7.69
N ILE A 86 3.10 1.83 -7.31
CA ILE A 86 2.15 2.72 -6.63
C ILE A 86 2.21 4.13 -7.22
N THR A 87 1.06 4.77 -7.35
CA THR A 87 0.94 6.19 -7.64
C THR A 87 -0.27 6.78 -6.91
N VAL A 88 -0.30 8.10 -6.77
CA VAL A 88 -1.40 8.85 -6.16
C VAL A 88 -1.93 9.84 -7.20
N ASP A 89 -3.24 9.87 -7.40
CA ASP A 89 -3.88 10.81 -8.32
C ASP A 89 -4.13 12.19 -7.68
N ILE A 90 -4.61 13.14 -8.47
CA ILE A 90 -4.88 14.52 -8.00
C ILE A 90 -6.01 14.61 -6.97
N LEU A 91 -6.83 13.56 -6.84
CA LEU A 91 -7.90 13.48 -5.85
C LEU A 91 -7.44 12.78 -4.55
N GLY A 92 -6.18 12.34 -4.50
CA GLY A 92 -5.61 11.59 -3.38
C GLY A 92 -5.87 10.09 -3.44
N ASN A 93 -6.46 9.56 -4.52
CA ASN A 93 -6.67 8.12 -4.65
C ASN A 93 -5.33 7.41 -4.88
N ILE A 94 -5.14 6.27 -4.22
CA ILE A 94 -3.91 5.49 -4.34
C ILE A 94 -4.17 4.35 -5.32
N HIS A 95 -3.35 4.27 -6.36
CA HIS A 95 -3.41 3.25 -7.39
C HIS A 95 -2.24 2.29 -7.19
N ILE A 96 -2.52 1.00 -6.99
CA ILE A 96 -1.51 -0.05 -6.84
C ILE A 96 -1.73 -1.10 -7.91
N VAL A 97 -0.65 -1.45 -8.63
CA VAL A 97 -0.61 -2.60 -9.54
C VAL A 97 0.46 -3.58 -9.11
N TRP A 98 0.28 -4.86 -9.38
CA TRP A 98 1.26 -5.91 -9.10
C TRP A 98 1.14 -7.05 -10.11
N ILE A 99 2.16 -7.90 -10.15
CA ILE A 99 2.11 -9.17 -10.89
C ILE A 99 1.60 -10.24 -9.93
N ASP A 100 0.73 -11.11 -10.38
CA ASP A 100 0.25 -12.24 -9.59
C ASP A 100 0.07 -13.48 -10.47
N THR A 101 0.17 -14.67 -9.87
CA THR A 101 -0.10 -15.94 -10.54
C THR A 101 -1.45 -16.56 -10.18
N THR A 102 -2.27 -15.82 -9.42
CA THR A 102 -3.61 -16.25 -9.03
C THR A 102 -4.52 -16.35 -10.26
N PRO A 103 -5.07 -17.54 -10.57
CA PRO A 103 -6.01 -17.69 -11.68
C PRO A 103 -7.39 -17.20 -11.28
N LEU A 104 -7.68 -15.91 -11.52
CA LEU A 104 -9.01 -15.32 -11.29
C LEU A 104 -9.99 -15.62 -12.43
N ASP A 105 -9.54 -15.48 -13.68
CA ASP A 105 -10.39 -15.62 -14.88
C ASP A 105 -9.77 -16.53 -15.97
N ASP A 106 -8.48 -16.86 -15.88
CA ASP A 106 -7.80 -17.83 -16.76
C ASP A 106 -7.37 -19.06 -15.93
N PRO A 107 -7.71 -20.30 -16.33
CA PRO A 107 -7.21 -21.50 -15.67
C PRO A 107 -5.69 -21.73 -15.82
N ALA A 108 -5.00 -20.96 -16.66
CA ALA A 108 -3.55 -20.97 -16.74
C ALA A 108 -2.92 -20.27 -15.51
N THR A 109 -1.89 -20.89 -14.94
CA THR A 109 -1.05 -20.27 -13.91
C THR A 109 0.10 -19.54 -14.62
N ASP A 110 -0.20 -18.40 -15.21
CA ASP A 110 0.80 -17.46 -15.71
C ASP A 110 0.78 -16.14 -14.93
N ASN A 111 1.69 -15.24 -15.27
CA ASN A 111 1.80 -13.95 -14.58
C ASN A 111 0.79 -12.97 -15.18
N ASP A 112 -0.22 -12.65 -14.39
CA ASP A 112 -1.20 -11.62 -14.70
C ASP A 112 -0.86 -10.31 -14.00
N ILE A 113 -1.43 -9.20 -14.49
CA ILE A 113 -1.28 -7.88 -13.87
C ILE A 113 -2.57 -7.51 -13.17
N PHE A 114 -2.47 -7.33 -11.87
CA PHE A 114 -3.57 -6.96 -11.00
C PHE A 114 -3.53 -5.48 -10.68
N TYR A 115 -4.70 -4.93 -10.35
CA TYR A 115 -4.88 -3.53 -10.02
C TYR A 115 -5.88 -3.36 -8.89
N ARG A 116 -5.56 -2.48 -7.94
CA ARG A 116 -6.49 -2.00 -6.90
C ARG A 116 -6.32 -0.51 -6.67
N ILE A 117 -7.44 0.12 -6.30
CA ILE A 117 -7.51 1.52 -5.90
C ILE A 117 -7.99 1.65 -4.46
N TYR A 118 -7.30 2.47 -3.67
CA TYR A 118 -7.78 2.97 -2.40
C TYR A 118 -8.36 4.37 -2.64
N LEU A 119 -9.67 4.53 -2.43
CA LEU A 119 -10.37 5.77 -2.72
C LEU A 119 -10.23 6.76 -1.56
N HIS A 120 -9.63 7.92 -1.85
CA HIS A 120 -9.63 9.03 -0.92
C HIS A 120 -10.99 9.74 -1.00
N LEU A 121 -11.90 9.34 -0.12
CA LEU A 121 -13.21 9.99 -0.03
C LEU A 121 -13.07 11.29 0.76
N TYR A 122 -13.24 12.44 0.09
CA TYR A 122 -13.66 13.67 0.76
C TYR A 122 -15.07 13.46 1.33
N LEU A 123 -15.17 12.84 2.51
CA LEU A 123 -16.42 12.84 3.27
C LEU A 123 -16.64 14.22 3.87
N ASN A 124 -17.18 15.13 3.08
CA ASN A 124 -18.06 16.16 3.62
C ASN A 124 -19.27 15.43 4.20
N ARG A 125 -19.25 15.25 5.52
CA ARG A 125 -20.45 15.00 6.31
C ARG A 125 -21.47 16.11 6.03
N VAL A 126 -22.39 15.86 5.13
CA VAL A 126 -23.71 16.52 5.14
C VAL A 126 -24.79 15.47 5.02
N ASN A 127 -25.23 15.03 6.19
CA ASN A 127 -26.58 14.65 6.57
C ASN A 127 -27.68 14.58 5.49
N HIS A 128 -28.39 13.44 5.56
CA HIS A 128 -29.78 13.20 5.16
C HIS A 128 -30.16 13.35 3.68
N ARG A 129 -30.49 12.19 3.08
CA ARG A 129 -31.90 11.81 2.89
C ARG A 129 -32.02 10.31 2.58
N THR A 130 -32.72 9.61 3.46
CA THR A 130 -33.56 8.47 3.10
C THR A 130 -34.59 8.85 2.04
N LEU A 131 -35.17 7.81 1.41
CA LEU A 131 -36.26 7.72 0.42
C LEU A 131 -35.70 7.36 -0.98
N SER A 132 -36.07 6.24 -1.60
CA SER A 132 -37.13 5.25 -1.38
C SER A 132 -36.68 3.85 -1.77
#